data_AF-A0A5N4C4S9-F1
#
_entry.id   AF-A0A5N4C4S9-F1
#
_cell.length_a   1.000
_cell.length_b   1.000
_cell.length_c   1.000
_cell.angle_alpha   90.00
_cell.angle_beta   90.00
_cell.angle_gamma   90.00
#
_symmetry.space_group_name_H-M   'P 1'
#
loop_
_entity.id
_entity.type
_entity.pdbx_description
1 polymer ?
#
loop_
_entity_poly.entity_id
_entity_poly.type
_entity_poly.pdbx_seq_one_letter_code
_entity_poly.pdbx_strand_id
1 'polypeptide(L)' 'MSLQGYFDKAADDVRKLKTRPDDEELKVLYGLYKQSVVGDVDIGLSKDDAMSAYISKAKELIEKYGI' A
#
# COMPACT_ATOMS: atom_id res chain seq x y z
N MET A 1 -12.01 11.32 5.69
CA MET A 1 -11.82 10.52 4.45
C MET A 1 -12.30 9.10 4.72
N SER A 2 -12.83 8.41 3.71
CA SER A 2 -13.17 6.98 3.78
C SER A 2 -11.91 6.12 3.70
N LEU A 3 -11.99 4.82 4.04
CA LEU A 3 -10.88 3.87 3.89
C LEU A 3 -10.33 3.88 2.45
N GLN A 4 -11.23 3.82 1.46
CA GLN A 4 -10.88 3.96 0.05
C GLN A 4 -10.11 5.25 -0.24
N GLY A 5 -10.57 6.40 0.28
CA GLY A 5 -9.89 7.67 0.07
C GLY A 5 -8.49 7.75 0.70
N TYR A 6 -8.27 7.08 1.84
CA TYR A 6 -6.93 6.97 2.41
C TYR A 6 -6.04 6.04 1.60
N PHE A 7 -6.59 4.95 1.07
CA PHE A 7 -5.89 4.01 0.20
C PHE A 7 -5.47 4.68 -1.12
N ASP A 8 -6.37 5.40 -1.77
CA ASP A 8 -6.09 6.11 -3.03
C ASP A 8 -4.98 7.14 -2.83
N LYS A 9 -5.06 7.92 -1.74
CA LYS A 9 -4.00 8.88 -1.39
C LYS A 9 -2.66 8.19 -1.13
N ALA A 10 -2.65 7.10 -0.37
CA ALA A 10 -1.44 6.33 -0.10
C ALA A 10 -0.81 5.79 -1.40
N ALA A 11 -1.64 5.32 -2.34
CA ALA A 11 -1.17 4.81 -3.62
C ALA A 11 -0.56 5.90 -4.51
N ASP A 12 -1.11 7.12 -4.46
CA ASP A 12 -0.55 8.28 -5.14
C ASP A 12 0.76 8.76 -4.50
N ASP A 13 0.85 8.74 -3.17
CA ASP A 13 2.02 9.22 -2.45
C ASP A 13 3.22 8.26 -2.60
N VAL A 14 2.98 6.94 -2.61
CA VAL A 14 4.03 5.93 -2.88
C VAL A 14 4.65 6.09 -4.27
N ARG A 15 3.90 6.61 -5.26
CA ARG A 15 4.44 6.91 -6.60
C ARG A 15 5.36 8.13 -6.63
N LYS A 16 5.31 8.98 -5.60
CA LYS A 16 6.08 10.23 -5.49
C LYS A 16 7.31 10.11 -4.61
N LEU A 17 7.62 8.91 -4.10
CA LEU A 17 8.79 8.70 -3.25
C LEU A 17 10.06 9.16 -3.97
N LYS A 18 10.90 9.92 -3.26
CA LYS A 18 12.16 10.46 -3.81
C LYS A 18 13.19 9.38 -4.10
N THR A 19 13.08 8.26 -3.40
CA THR A 19 13.97 7.10 -3.53
C THR A 19 13.14 5.85 -3.75
N ARG A 20 13.61 4.98 -4.64
CA ARG A 20 12.97 3.68 -4.88
C ARG A 20 13.14 2.79 -3.63
N PRO A 21 12.03 2.29 -3.03
CA PRO A 21 12.08 1.28 -1.98
C PRO A 21 12.79 0.00 -2.44
N ASP A 22 13.23 -0.84 -1.51
CA ASP A 22 13.83 -2.11 -1.90
C ASP A 22 12.80 -3.08 -2.51
N ASP A 23 13.29 -4.13 -3.17
CA ASP A 23 12.42 -5.05 -3.89
C ASP A 23 11.49 -5.85 -2.96
N GLU A 24 11.84 -6.04 -1.67
CA GLU A 24 10.94 -6.69 -0.71
C GLU A 24 9.79 -5.77 -0.31
N GLU A 25 10.09 -4.50 -0.03
CA GLU A 25 9.09 -3.46 0.26
C GLU A 25 8.12 -3.26 -0.91
N LEU A 26 8.65 -3.26 -2.14
CA LEU A 26 7.84 -3.15 -3.36
C LEU A 26 6.94 -4.38 -3.56
N LYS A 27 7.45 -5.60 -3.31
CA LYS A 27 6.64 -6.82 -3.37
C LYS A 27 5.50 -6.81 -2.37
N VAL A 28 5.76 -6.36 -1.14
CA VAL A 28 4.73 -6.24 -0.10
C VAL A 28 3.66 -5.22 -0.52
N LEU A 29 4.05 -4.02 -0.95
CA LEU A 29 3.11 -3.01 -1.45
C LEU A 29 2.26 -3.54 -2.60
N TYR A 30 2.88 -4.23 -3.57
CA TYR A 30 2.18 -4.80 -4.70
C TYR A 30 1.17 -5.86 -4.28
N GLY A 31 1.56 -6.80 -3.41
CA GLY A 31 0.67 -7.84 -2.89
C GLY A 31 -0.55 -7.26 -2.19
N LEU A 32 -0.31 -6.30 -1.28
CA LEU A 32 -1.38 -5.59 -0.56
C LEU A 32 -2.30 -4.83 -1.52
N TYR A 33 -1.73 -4.09 -2.48
CA TYR A 33 -2.50 -3.36 -3.49
C TYR A 33 -3.40 -4.29 -4.32
N LYS A 34 -2.86 -5.43 -4.77
CA LYS A 34 -3.63 -6.43 -5.53
C LYS A 34 -4.77 -7.01 -4.70
N GLN A 35 -4.52 -7.33 -3.43
CA GLN A 35 -5.57 -7.83 -2.52
C GLN A 35 -6.64 -6.78 -2.25
N SER A 36 -6.27 -5.51 -2.08
CA SER A 36 -7.22 -4.40 -1.89
C SER A 36 -8.15 -4.20 -3.09
N VAL A 37 -7.63 -4.32 -4.32
CA VAL A 37 -8.40 -4.06 -5.54
C VAL A 37 -9.16 -5.30 -6.02
N VAL A 38 -8.45 -6.41 -6.18
CA VAL A 38 -8.99 -7.63 -6.80
C VAL A 38 -9.75 -8.46 -5.76
N GLY A 39 -9.29 -8.51 -4.51
CA GLY A 39 -9.76 -9.47 -3.51
C GLY A 39 -9.06 -10.82 -3.65
N ASP A 40 -9.55 -11.83 -2.92
CA ASP A 40 -8.83 -13.08 -2.63
C ASP A 40 -8.00 -13.66 -3.78
N VAL A 41 -6.71 -13.33 -3.73
CA VAL A 41 -5.62 -14.10 -4.33
C VAL A 41 -4.91 -14.81 -3.17
N ASP A 42 -5.50 -15.89 -2.66
CA ASP A 42 -4.85 -16.88 -1.76
C ASP A 42 -4.28 -16.42 -0.40
N ILE A 43 -4.61 -15.23 0.13
CA ILE A 43 -4.02 -14.72 1.39
C ILE A 43 -4.98 -14.50 2.58
N GLY A 44 -6.27 -14.81 2.45
CA GLY A 44 -7.22 -14.85 3.59
C GLY A 44 -7.46 -13.52 4.30
N LEU A 45 -6.97 -12.41 3.75
CA LEU A 45 -7.21 -11.04 4.22
C LEU A 45 -8.40 -10.44 3.48
N SER A 46 -9.30 -9.76 4.19
CA SER A 46 -10.36 -8.99 3.52
C SER A 46 -9.77 -7.82 2.71
N LYS A 47 -10.55 -7.28 1.77
CA LYS A 47 -10.14 -6.08 1.01
C LYS A 47 -9.83 -4.90 1.95
N ASP A 48 -10.63 -4.75 3.00
CA ASP A 48 -10.49 -3.65 3.96
C ASP A 48 -9.24 -3.79 4.83
N ASP A 49 -8.91 -5.02 5.22
CA ASP A 49 -7.67 -5.31 5.97
C ASP A 49 -6.44 -5.05 5.09
N ALA A 50 -6.50 -5.49 3.83
CA ALA A 50 -5.44 -5.24 2.86
C ALA A 50 -5.25 -3.73 2.61
N MET A 51 -6.32 -2.96 2.50
CA MET A 51 -6.23 -1.49 2.37
C MET A 51 -5.59 -0.87 3.60
N SER A 52 -5.97 -1.31 4.80
CA SER A 52 -5.42 -0.80 6.07
C SER A 52 -3.92 -1.11 6.20
N ALA A 53 -3.51 -2.32 5.82
CA ALA A 53 -2.11 -2.72 5.77
C ALA A 53 -1.32 -1.94 4.70
N TYR A 54 -1.91 -1.74 3.51
CA TYR A 54 -1.30 -0.95 2.44
C TYR A 54 -1.05 0.49 2.89
N ILE A 55 -2.06 1.14 3.50
CA ILE A 55 -1.95 2.50 4.01
C ILE A 55 -0.83 2.59 5.06
N SER A 56 -0.75 1.61 5.95
CA SER A 56 0.30 1.58 6.99
C SER A 56 1.69 1.45 6.38
N LYS A 57 1.88 0.52 5.43
CA LYS A 57 3.17 0.33 4.75
C LYS A 57 3.55 1.54 3.90
N ALA A 58 2.60 2.15 3.20
CA ALA A 58 2.82 3.36 2.42
C ALA A 58 3.32 4.51 3.31
N LYS A 59 2.71 4.72 4.49
CA LYS A 59 3.14 5.75 5.46
C LYS A 59 4.57 5.52 5.95
N GLU A 60 4.92 4.28 6.29
CA GLU A 60 6.28 3.90 6.69
C GLU A 60 7.30 4.24 5.59
N LEU A 61 6.98 3.93 4.33
CA LEU A 61 7.87 4.22 3.20
C LEU A 61 7.96 5.72 2.90
N ILE A 62 6.87 6.47 3.06
CA ILE A 62 6.88 7.93 2.94
C ILE A 62 7.76 8.55 4.02
N GLU A 63 7.71 8.05 5.25
CA GLU A 63 8.57 8.51 6.34
C GLU A 63 10.04 8.16 6.09
N LYS A 64 10.32 6.95 5.60
CA LYS A 64 11.67 6.45 5.33
C LYS A 64 12.34 7.11 4.12
N TYR A 65 11.60 7.29 3.02
CA TYR A 65 12.15 7.73 1.73
C TYR A 65 11.78 9.16 1.34
N GLY A 66 10.82 9.77 2.03
CA GLY A 66 10.31 11.09 1.73
C GLY A 66 9.49 11.16 0.44
N ILE A 67 8.58 12.13 0.41
CA ILE A 67 7.87 12.60 -0.80
C ILE A 67 8.30 14.01 -1.16
#